data_AF-A0A0S2SFI9-F1
#
_entry.id   AF-A0A0S2SFI9-F1
#
_cell.length_a   1.000
_cell.length_b   1.000
_cell.length_c   1.000
_cell.angle_alpha   90.00
_cell.angle_beta   90.00
_cell.angle_gamma   90.00
#
_symmetry.space_group_name_H-M   'P 1'
#
loop_
_entity.id
_entity.type
_entity.pdbx_description
1 polymer ?
#
loop_
_entity_poly.entity_id
_entity_poly.type
_entity_poly.pdbx_seq_one_letter_code
_entity_poly.pdbx_strand_id
1 'polypeptide(L)'
;MISLLSGGSKLPQDPIKALDALTSAGAAEFNSHYPEGLPTTRCGEGPMQANNGVYYFSWSGRGNLTNILDPVDPALVLTGLFFDEPNDGLVGVCSSHLGKVIGTDYKMNHLDEVNHSFGIRHLFEVDPVSLYVQHARRLKGLGL
;
A
#
# COMPACT_ATOMS: atom_id res chain seq x y z
N MET A 1 19.25 -2.65 1.69
CA MET A 1 19.25 -1.30 1.08
C MET A 1 18.66 -0.25 2.03
N ILE A 2 17.45 -0.44 2.56
CA ILE A 2 16.83 0.47 3.56
C ILE A 2 17.72 0.70 4.78
N SER A 3 18.20 -0.36 5.45
CA SER A 3 19.11 -0.24 6.63
C SER A 3 20.42 0.49 6.34
N LEU A 4 20.97 0.38 5.13
CA LEU A 4 22.18 1.09 4.74
C LEU A 4 21.92 2.59 4.56
N LEU A 5 20.78 2.94 3.97
CA LEU A 5 20.38 4.33 3.68
C LEU A 5 19.78 5.03 4.91
N SER A 6 19.26 4.29 5.90
CA SER A 6 18.70 4.83 7.13
C SER A 6 19.70 4.90 8.30
N GLY A 7 20.99 4.62 8.07
CA GLY A 7 22.02 4.63 9.10
C GLY A 7 21.95 3.45 10.09
N GLY A 8 21.14 2.44 9.79
CA GLY A 8 20.90 1.25 10.62
C GLY A 8 21.83 0.06 10.33
N SER A 9 22.98 0.27 9.70
CA SER A 9 23.88 -0.81 9.24
C SER A 9 24.44 -1.72 10.35
N LYS A 10 24.29 -1.31 11.62
CA LYS A 10 24.70 -2.07 12.81
C LYS A 10 23.53 -2.65 13.60
N LEU A 11 22.28 -2.44 13.17
CA LEU A 11 21.12 -3.01 13.83
C LEU A 11 20.90 -4.46 13.36
N PRO A 12 20.46 -5.37 14.25
CA PRO A 12 20.06 -6.70 13.84
C PRO A 12 18.95 -6.57 12.79
N GLN A 13 19.08 -7.31 11.69
CA GLN A 13 18.08 -7.38 10.63
C GLN A 13 17.59 -8.82 10.55
N ASP A 14 16.29 -9.00 10.67
CA ASP A 14 15.63 -10.28 10.43
C ASP A 14 14.54 -10.06 9.36
N PRO A 15 14.95 -9.97 8.08
CA PRO A 15 14.01 -9.70 7.00
C PRO A 15 12.99 -10.84 6.85
N ILE A 16 13.32 -12.06 7.26
CA ILE A 16 12.41 -13.20 7.21
C ILE A 16 11.25 -12.98 8.21
N LYS A 17 11.56 -12.62 9.46
CA LYS A 17 10.49 -12.30 10.43
C LYS A 17 9.68 -11.07 10.06
N ALA A 18 10.29 -10.07 9.43
CA ALA A 18 9.55 -8.92 8.90
C ALA A 18 8.60 -9.33 7.77
N LEU A 19 8.97 -10.35 6.99
CA LEU A 19 8.16 -10.89 5.89
C LEU A 19 7.10 -11.90 6.36
N ASP A 20 7.25 -12.58 7.50
CA ASP A 20 6.26 -13.54 8.01
C ASP A 20 4.87 -12.91 8.11
N ALA A 21 4.78 -11.69 8.65
CA ALA A 21 3.54 -10.92 8.72
C ALA A 21 2.98 -10.49 7.34
N LEU A 22 3.82 -10.50 6.31
CA LEU A 22 3.46 -10.12 4.94
C LEU A 22 3.14 -11.32 4.05
N THR A 23 3.36 -12.55 4.53
CA THR A 23 2.86 -13.75 3.85
C THR A 23 1.33 -13.81 3.95
N SER A 24 0.66 -14.46 2.98
CA SER A 24 -0.80 -14.63 3.05
C SER A 24 -1.24 -15.40 4.30
N ALA A 25 -0.43 -16.35 4.78
CA ALA A 25 -0.70 -17.10 6.00
C ALA A 25 -0.59 -16.21 7.25
N GLY A 26 0.50 -15.46 7.39
CA GLY A 26 0.70 -14.55 8.52
C GLY A 26 -0.31 -13.40 8.54
N ALA A 27 -0.64 -12.84 7.37
CA ALA A 27 -1.68 -11.82 7.24
C ALA A 27 -3.07 -12.39 7.61
N ALA A 28 -3.39 -13.62 7.21
CA ALA A 28 -4.65 -14.27 7.59
C ALA A 28 -4.73 -14.54 9.10
N GLU A 29 -3.64 -14.97 9.74
CA GLU A 29 -3.57 -15.14 11.18
C GLU A 29 -3.78 -13.79 11.89
N PHE A 30 -3.07 -12.74 11.48
CA PHE A 30 -3.24 -11.39 12.01
C PHE A 30 -4.69 -10.90 11.88
N ASN A 31 -5.28 -11.05 10.69
CA ASN A 31 -6.66 -10.64 10.39
C ASN A 31 -7.70 -11.40 11.22
N SER A 32 -7.40 -12.63 11.66
CA SER A 32 -8.30 -13.39 12.54
C SER A 32 -8.40 -12.79 13.95
N HIS A 33 -7.34 -12.10 14.39
CA HIS A 33 -7.29 -11.42 15.68
C HIS A 33 -7.78 -9.98 15.61
N TYR A 34 -7.58 -9.30 14.48
CA TYR A 34 -7.88 -7.88 14.29
C TYR A 34 -8.69 -7.63 12.99
N PRO A 35 -9.98 -8.04 12.95
CA PRO A 35 -10.77 -8.01 11.73
C PRO A 35 -11.39 -6.64 11.41
N GLU A 36 -11.18 -5.62 12.24
CA GLU A 36 -11.82 -4.32 12.08
C GLU A 36 -11.45 -3.64 10.75
N GLY A 37 -12.48 -3.25 10.00
CA GLY A 37 -12.30 -2.62 8.70
C GLY A 37 -12.04 -3.60 7.56
N LEU A 38 -11.84 -4.90 7.78
CA LEU A 38 -11.62 -5.83 6.68
C LEU A 38 -12.88 -6.03 5.81
N PRO A 39 -12.73 -6.24 4.50
CA PRO A 39 -13.83 -6.65 3.65
C PRO A 39 -14.24 -8.10 3.94
N THR A 40 -15.54 -8.38 3.87
CA THR A 40 -16.07 -9.75 4.06
C THR A 40 -16.00 -10.62 2.81
N THR A 41 -15.70 -10.01 1.66
CA THR A 41 -15.56 -10.66 0.36
C THR A 41 -14.26 -10.22 -0.30
N ARG A 42 -13.67 -11.10 -1.12
CA ARG A 42 -12.43 -10.77 -1.84
C ARG A 42 -12.67 -9.56 -2.75
N CYS A 43 -11.74 -8.59 -2.69
CA CYS A 43 -11.83 -7.31 -3.42
C CYS A 43 -13.05 -6.44 -3.07
N GLY A 44 -13.80 -6.74 -2.00
CA GLY A 44 -14.89 -5.90 -1.51
C GLY A 44 -14.39 -4.71 -0.69
N GLU A 45 -15.30 -3.85 -0.25
CA GLU A 45 -14.99 -2.83 0.77
C GLU A 45 -15.34 -3.36 2.17
N GLY A 46 -14.61 -2.90 3.17
CA GLY A 46 -14.97 -3.10 4.58
C GLY A 46 -15.84 -1.95 5.10
N PRO A 47 -16.29 -2.02 6.37
CA PRO A 47 -17.02 -0.92 6.97
C PRO A 47 -16.13 0.33 7.08
N MET A 48 -16.65 1.49 6.65
CA MET A 48 -15.95 2.78 6.79
C MET A 48 -15.73 3.15 8.25
N GLN A 49 -16.65 2.79 9.15
CA GLN A 49 -16.50 2.94 10.60
C GLN A 49 -16.80 1.60 11.25
N ALA A 50 -15.85 1.05 12.01
CA ALA A 50 -16.05 -0.21 12.71
C ALA A 50 -16.78 -0.01 14.04
N ASN A 51 -17.16 -1.11 14.70
CA ASN A 51 -17.93 -1.09 15.95
C ASN A 51 -17.18 -0.44 17.12
N ASN A 52 -15.85 -0.30 17.02
CA ASN A 52 -15.00 0.42 17.97
C ASN A 52 -15.05 1.95 17.77
N GLY A 53 -15.83 2.45 16.80
CA GLY A 53 -15.93 3.87 16.47
C GLY A 53 -14.82 4.42 15.58
N VAL A 54 -13.82 3.61 15.22
CA VAL A 54 -12.67 4.02 14.39
C VAL A 54 -13.05 3.97 12.91
N TYR A 55 -12.59 4.99 12.17
CA TYR A 55 -12.79 5.07 10.72
C TYR A 55 -11.63 4.41 9.97
N TYR A 56 -11.95 3.60 8.97
CA TYR A 56 -11.01 2.85 8.13
C TYR A 56 -11.17 3.27 6.67
N PHE A 57 -10.04 3.54 6.03
CA PHE A 57 -9.94 3.88 4.61
C PHE A 57 -8.72 3.21 4.01
N SER A 58 -8.76 2.96 2.71
CA SER A 58 -7.56 2.56 1.98
C SER A 58 -7.54 3.14 0.56
N TRP A 59 -6.34 3.16 -0.02
CA TRP A 59 -6.12 3.35 -1.43
C TRP A 59 -4.85 2.60 -1.82
N SER A 60 -4.66 2.32 -3.11
CA SER A 60 -3.44 1.70 -3.61
C SER A 60 -3.26 1.93 -5.12
N GLY A 61 -2.08 1.67 -5.63
CA GLY A 61 -1.78 1.62 -7.04
C GLY A 61 -1.99 0.25 -7.68
N ARG A 62 -1.92 0.23 -9.01
CA ARG A 62 -1.94 -0.99 -9.82
C ARG A 62 -0.90 -0.99 -10.95
N GLY A 63 0.12 -0.13 -10.85
CA GLY A 63 1.18 0.00 -11.86
C GLY A 63 2.52 -0.41 -11.28
N ASN A 64 3.17 -1.44 -11.82
CA ASN A 64 4.49 -1.87 -11.36
C ASN A 64 5.66 -1.23 -12.16
N LEU A 65 5.37 -0.61 -13.30
CA LEU A 65 6.25 0.30 -14.06
C LEU A 65 5.53 1.63 -14.26
N THR A 66 6.09 2.71 -13.74
CA THR A 66 5.47 4.04 -13.73
C THR A 66 6.41 5.11 -14.28
N ASN A 67 7.72 4.96 -14.10
CA ASN A 67 8.72 5.85 -14.67
C ASN A 67 10.05 5.14 -14.94
N ILE A 68 10.45 5.07 -16.22
CA ILE A 68 11.72 4.44 -16.64
C ILE A 68 12.99 5.10 -16.07
N LEU A 69 12.87 6.33 -15.55
CA LEU A 69 13.97 7.05 -14.92
C LEU A 69 14.07 6.76 -13.42
N ASP A 70 13.07 6.11 -12.82
CA ASP A 70 13.15 5.71 -11.42
C ASP A 70 13.99 4.41 -11.30
N PRO A 71 15.09 4.43 -10.52
CA PRO A 71 15.93 3.25 -10.34
C PRO A 71 15.23 2.06 -9.66
N VAL A 72 14.08 2.25 -9.01
CA VAL A 72 13.37 1.18 -8.28
C VAL A 72 12.39 0.39 -9.14
N ASP A 73 11.88 0.99 -10.22
CA ASP A 73 10.87 0.41 -11.10
C ASP A 73 11.25 -0.98 -11.63
N PRO A 74 12.49 -1.24 -12.11
CA PRO A 74 12.85 -2.57 -12.61
C PRO A 74 12.67 -3.67 -11.56
N ALA A 75 12.93 -3.39 -10.29
CA ALA A 75 12.76 -4.36 -9.22
C ALA A 75 11.27 -4.63 -8.95
N LEU A 76 10.45 -3.58 -8.92
CA LEU A 76 9.00 -3.67 -8.69
C LEU A 76 8.27 -4.37 -9.85
N VAL A 77 8.73 -4.17 -11.09
CA VAL A 77 8.26 -4.95 -12.24
C VAL A 77 8.55 -6.44 -12.03
N LEU A 78 9.77 -6.80 -11.67
CA LEU A 78 10.17 -8.20 -11.48
C LEU A 78 9.38 -8.88 -10.36
N THR A 79 9.19 -8.20 -9.23
CA THR A 79 8.39 -8.75 -8.12
C THR A 79 6.90 -8.79 -8.46
N GLY A 80 6.41 -7.84 -9.25
CA GLY A 80 5.04 -7.80 -9.73
C GLY A 80 4.65 -8.97 -10.64
N LEU A 81 5.61 -9.69 -11.23
CA LEU A 81 5.38 -10.89 -12.03
C LEU A 81 4.91 -12.11 -11.21
N PHE A 82 5.05 -12.07 -9.88
CA PHE A 82 4.61 -13.16 -9.00
C PHE A 82 3.13 -13.05 -8.58
N PHE A 83 2.40 -12.07 -9.11
CA PHE A 83 1.00 -11.83 -8.79
C PHE A 83 0.10 -12.19 -9.98
N ASP A 84 -1.00 -12.90 -9.70
CA ASP A 84 -2.03 -13.24 -10.68
C ASP A 84 -3.13 -12.15 -10.79
N GLU A 85 -2.92 -10.99 -10.17
CA GLU A 85 -3.85 -9.86 -10.16
C GLU A 85 -3.10 -8.52 -10.33
N PRO A 86 -3.79 -7.42 -10.70
CA PRO A 86 -3.18 -6.10 -10.71
C PRO A 86 -2.53 -5.78 -9.36
N ASN A 87 -1.33 -5.22 -9.38
CA ASN A 87 -0.49 -5.00 -8.20
C ASN A 87 0.41 -3.78 -8.39
N ASP A 88 0.95 -3.30 -7.29
CA ASP A 88 1.89 -2.17 -7.24
C ASP A 88 3.37 -2.60 -7.29
N GLY A 89 3.62 -3.89 -7.54
CA GLY A 89 4.93 -4.53 -7.49
C GLY A 89 5.19 -5.34 -6.22
N LEU A 90 4.52 -5.07 -5.09
CA LEU A 90 4.68 -5.79 -3.82
C LEU A 90 3.36 -6.24 -3.18
N VAL A 91 2.23 -5.62 -3.51
CA VAL A 91 0.92 -5.90 -2.95
C VAL A 91 -0.12 -5.94 -4.08
N GLY A 92 -0.96 -6.98 -4.07
CA GLY A 92 -2.09 -7.10 -4.99
C GLY A 92 -3.22 -6.15 -4.61
N VAL A 93 -3.93 -5.61 -5.61
CA VAL A 93 -5.02 -4.65 -5.41
C VAL A 93 -6.06 -5.15 -4.41
N CYS A 94 -6.47 -6.42 -4.49
CA CYS A 94 -7.51 -6.92 -3.59
C CYS A 94 -7.02 -7.09 -2.16
N SER A 95 -5.71 -7.29 -1.97
CA SER A 95 -5.08 -7.37 -0.66
C SER A 95 -4.93 -6.01 0.03
N SER A 96 -5.04 -4.89 -0.70
CA SER A 96 -4.90 -3.54 -0.14
C SER A 96 -6.21 -2.94 0.40
N HIS A 97 -7.32 -3.66 0.28
CA HIS A 97 -8.64 -3.19 0.68
C HIS A 97 -8.81 -3.20 2.21
N LEU A 98 -9.07 -2.02 2.79
CA LEU A 98 -9.40 -1.84 4.21
C LEU A 98 -10.39 -0.67 4.36
N GLY A 99 -11.52 -0.94 4.98
CA GLY A 99 -12.60 0.01 5.20
C GLY A 99 -13.15 0.55 3.89
N LYS A 100 -13.34 1.88 3.82
CA LYS A 100 -13.78 2.56 2.61
C LYS A 100 -12.61 2.72 1.63
N VAL A 101 -12.69 2.03 0.49
CA VAL A 101 -11.69 2.12 -0.57
C VAL A 101 -11.89 3.41 -1.35
N ILE A 102 -10.88 4.28 -1.32
CA ILE A 102 -10.87 5.59 -1.99
C ILE A 102 -10.56 5.44 -3.48
N GLY A 103 -9.67 4.51 -3.81
CA GLY A 103 -9.28 4.17 -5.17
C GLY A 103 -8.12 3.19 -5.18
N THR A 104 -8.17 2.20 -6.08
CA THR A 104 -7.09 1.21 -6.28
C THR A 104 -6.53 1.24 -7.70
N ASP A 105 -6.82 2.34 -8.39
CA ASP A 105 -6.77 2.40 -9.83
C ASP A 105 -5.71 3.40 -10.33
N TYR A 106 -4.93 3.93 -9.39
CA TYR A 106 -3.80 4.81 -9.64
C TYR A 106 -2.66 4.07 -10.34
N LYS A 107 -2.01 4.71 -11.32
CA LYS A 107 -0.74 4.24 -11.91
C LYS A 107 0.42 4.61 -11.01
N MET A 108 0.40 4.01 -9.82
CA MET A 108 1.44 4.08 -8.81
C MET A 108 1.99 2.67 -8.59
N ASN A 109 3.30 2.57 -8.49
CA ASN A 109 3.96 1.42 -7.89
C ASN A 109 4.05 1.62 -6.37
N HIS A 110 4.53 0.61 -5.65
CA HIS A 110 4.54 0.63 -4.19
C HIS A 110 5.32 1.80 -3.58
N LEU A 111 6.35 2.31 -4.29
CA LEU A 111 7.14 3.44 -3.83
C LEU A 111 6.59 4.79 -4.28
N ASP A 112 5.90 4.84 -5.42
CA ASP A 112 5.15 6.03 -5.83
C ASP A 112 4.08 6.41 -4.79
N GLU A 113 3.44 5.44 -4.13
CA GLU A 113 2.42 5.68 -3.09
C GLU A 113 2.92 6.53 -1.91
N VAL A 114 4.24 6.56 -1.71
CA VAL A 114 4.94 7.39 -0.71
C VAL A 114 5.84 8.45 -1.36
N ASN A 115 5.63 8.76 -2.63
CA ASN A 115 6.36 9.74 -3.43
C ASN A 115 7.87 9.43 -3.56
N HIS A 116 8.23 8.15 -3.58
CA HIS A 116 9.57 7.66 -3.86
C HIS A 116 9.67 7.15 -5.32
N SER A 117 10.85 7.24 -5.94
CA SER A 117 12.12 7.78 -5.40
C SER A 117 12.27 9.27 -5.70
N PHE A 118 12.52 10.09 -4.68
CA PHE A 118 12.76 11.54 -4.85
C PHE A 118 11.65 12.30 -5.61
N GLY A 119 10.42 11.78 -5.62
CA GLY A 119 9.29 12.32 -6.37
C GLY A 119 9.30 12.00 -7.88
N ILE A 120 10.17 11.11 -8.34
CA ILE A 120 10.09 10.53 -9.68
C ILE A 120 8.91 9.55 -9.67
N ARG A 121 7.89 9.83 -10.49
CA ARG A 121 6.65 9.05 -10.56
C ARG A 121 6.05 9.14 -11.96
N HIS A 122 4.93 8.45 -12.21
CA HIS A 122 4.21 8.57 -13.48
C HIS A 122 3.80 10.01 -13.78
N LEU A 123 4.27 10.61 -14.88
CA LEU A 123 4.14 12.05 -15.17
C LEU A 123 2.69 12.52 -15.39
N PHE A 124 1.82 11.63 -15.89
CA PHE A 124 0.45 11.95 -16.29
C PHE A 124 -0.61 11.27 -15.42
N GLU A 125 -0.27 10.97 -14.16
CA GLU A 125 -1.19 10.40 -13.18
C GLU A 125 -1.36 11.32 -11.98
N VAL A 126 -2.35 11.00 -11.13
CA VAL A 126 -2.53 11.58 -9.81
C VAL A 126 -1.20 11.70 -9.06
N ASP A 127 -0.96 12.88 -8.51
CA ASP A 127 0.16 13.15 -7.62
C ASP A 127 -0.10 12.48 -6.25
N PRO A 128 0.78 11.58 -5.76
CA PRO A 128 0.64 10.97 -4.44
C PRO A 128 0.45 11.98 -3.32
N VAL A 129 1.16 13.12 -3.35
CA VAL A 129 1.03 14.18 -2.35
C VAL A 129 -0.39 14.75 -2.33
N SER A 130 -1.01 14.87 -3.51
CA SER A 130 -2.38 15.35 -3.62
C SER A 130 -3.40 14.37 -3.01
N LEU A 131 -3.14 13.04 -3.04
CA LEU A 131 -4.00 12.05 -2.38
C LEU A 131 -4.02 12.24 -0.87
N TYR A 132 -2.85 12.42 -0.25
CA TYR A 132 -2.75 12.69 1.19
C TYR A 132 -3.45 14.01 1.58
N VAL A 133 -3.25 15.09 0.80
CA VAL A 133 -3.92 16.38 1.06
C VAL A 133 -5.44 16.25 0.95
N GLN A 134 -5.94 15.54 -0.06
CA GLN A 134 -7.36 15.28 -0.22
C GLN A 134 -7.90 14.38 0.90
N HIS A 135 -7.13 13.40 1.35
CA HIS A 135 -7.51 12.55 2.47
C HIS A 135 -7.59 13.33 3.79
N ALA A 136 -6.64 14.21 4.08
CA ALA A 136 -6.71 15.09 5.25
C ALA A 136 -7.96 15.99 5.22
N ARG A 137 -8.34 16.51 4.04
CA ARG A 137 -9.59 17.27 3.88
C ARG A 137 -10.83 16.40 4.09
N ARG A 138 -10.81 15.14 3.64
CA ARG A 138 -11.88 14.16 3.89
C ARG A 138 -12.06 13.91 5.38
N LEU A 139 -10.97 13.66 6.12
CA LEU A 139 -11.01 13.46 7.57
C LEU A 139 -11.57 14.69 8.29
N LYS A 140 -11.09 15.89 7.94
CA LYS A 140 -11.65 17.16 8.46
C LYS A 140 -13.16 17.28 8.19
N GLY A 141 -13.62 16.86 7.01
CA GLY A 141 -15.05 16.86 6.64
C GLY A 141 -15.90 15.91 7.48
N LEU A 142 -15.30 14.88 8.08
CA LEU A 142 -15.93 13.96 9.02
C LEU A 142 -15.82 14.41 10.49
N GLY A 143 -15.17 15.56 10.74
CA GLY A 143 -14.93 16.06 12.09
C GLY A 143 -13.77 15.38 12.82
N LEU A 144 -12.83 14.77 12.08
CA LEU A 144 -11.61 14.13 12.57
C LEU A 144 -10.38 15.03 12.43
#